data_AF-A0A6S7JRF8-F1
#
_entry.id   AF-A0A6S7JRF8-F1
#
_cell.length_a   1.000
_cell.length_b   1.000
_cell.length_c   1.000
_cell.angle_alpha   90.00
_cell.angle_beta   90.00
_cell.angle_gamma   90.00
#
_symmetry.space_group_name_H-M   'P 1'
#
loop_
_entity.id
_entity.type
_entity.pdbx_description
1 polymer ?
#
loop_
_entity_poly.entity_id
_entity_poly.type
_entity_poly.pdbx_seq_one_letter_code
_entity_poly.pdbx_strand_id
1 'polypeptide(L)'
;LLISTFASIKFKINKIMAMNTWAVALLRYGAGVLKWTKDEIAAMDRKTRKLMTLYGALHPRSDIHRLYLPREKGGRGLISCEGCIRTEENSLGWYVKNSVEPLLQQVAKAGVIETERCETKENFKKKAVEELEKAWIDKKMYGQYNRDLGKEVDREKTWWWLKKGDLKPETEALLCAAQEQALRTNYVKFHIDRTVESPLCRLCGEKGEDITHLISECKKLAQKEYKRRHDNVARIVHWKLCGLYQLEKAEKWYEHQPNGVIESDNNCIVRD
;
A
#
# COMPACT_ATOMS: atom_id res chain seq x y z
N LEU A 1 25.10 4.06 5.62
CA LEU A 1 25.75 3.04 4.76
C LEU A 1 25.04 1.69 4.80
N LEU A 2 24.30 1.34 5.86
CA LEU A 2 23.61 0.04 5.95
C LEU A 2 22.21 0.00 5.28
N ILE A 3 21.40 1.07 5.37
CA ILE A 3 20.11 1.12 4.63
C ILE A 3 20.34 1.02 3.11
N SER A 4 21.48 1.50 2.61
CA SER A 4 21.88 1.40 1.19
C SER A 4 22.31 -0.01 0.77
N THR A 5 22.90 -0.83 1.66
CA THR A 5 23.30 -2.20 1.33
C THR A 5 22.13 -3.18 1.38
N PHE A 6 21.12 -2.94 2.22
CA PHE A 6 19.93 -3.80 2.28
C PHE A 6 18.99 -3.67 1.07
N ALA A 7 19.06 -2.58 0.31
CA ALA A 7 18.30 -2.42 -0.93
C ALA A 7 18.68 -3.45 -2.02
N SER A 8 19.86 -4.08 -1.90
CA SER A 8 20.40 -5.03 -2.88
C SER A 8 20.10 -6.51 -2.57
N ILE A 9 19.38 -6.82 -1.49
CA ILE A 9 19.10 -8.21 -1.10
C ILE A 9 17.85 -8.72 -1.84
N LYS A 10 18.04 -9.70 -2.72
CA LYS A 10 16.97 -10.47 -3.40
C LYS A 10 16.25 -11.38 -2.39
N PHE A 11 15.28 -10.85 -1.65
CA PHE A 11 14.20 -11.69 -1.11
C PHE A 11 12.96 -11.49 -1.97
N LYS A 12 12.54 -12.57 -2.64
CA LYS A 12 11.33 -12.65 -3.48
C LYS A 12 10.03 -12.36 -2.71
N ILE A 13 10.07 -12.29 -1.38
CA ILE A 13 8.92 -11.93 -0.55
C ILE A 13 9.18 -10.54 0.06
N ASN A 14 8.52 -9.56 -0.55
CA ASN A 14 8.27 -8.19 -0.09
C ASN A 14 9.46 -7.45 0.55
N LYS A 15 10.22 -6.69 -0.26
CA LYS A 15 11.36 -5.83 0.18
C LYS A 15 11.04 -4.99 1.43
N ILE A 16 9.80 -4.54 1.59
CA ILE A 16 9.33 -3.77 2.76
C ILE A 16 9.36 -4.61 4.04
N MET A 17 8.97 -5.89 3.98
CA MET A 17 9.06 -6.80 5.12
C MET A 17 10.52 -6.98 5.54
N ALA A 18 11.43 -7.19 4.59
CA ALA A 18 12.87 -7.26 4.89
C ALA A 18 13.38 -5.97 5.55
N MET A 19 12.98 -4.79 5.07
CA MET A 19 13.32 -3.52 5.71
C MET A 19 12.80 -3.43 7.15
N ASN A 20 11.55 -3.83 7.37
CA ASN A 20 10.94 -3.85 8.70
C ASN A 20 11.63 -4.85 9.66
N THR A 21 12.10 -5.99 9.15
CA THR A 21 12.78 -6.98 9.98
C THR A 21 14.21 -6.56 10.33
N TRP A 22 14.98 -6.07 9.36
CA TRP A 22 16.41 -5.85 9.54
C TRP A 22 16.76 -4.40 9.89
N ALA A 23 16.26 -3.43 9.11
CA ALA A 23 16.64 -2.03 9.30
C ALA A 23 15.93 -1.41 10.51
N VAL A 24 14.63 -1.69 10.68
CA VAL A 24 13.85 -1.13 11.78
C VAL A 24 14.23 -1.76 13.13
N ALA A 25 14.72 -3.00 13.17
CA ALA A 25 15.22 -3.61 14.40
C ALA A 25 16.41 -2.85 15.00
N LEU A 26 17.31 -2.32 14.16
CA LEU A 26 18.43 -1.49 14.61
C LEU A 26 17.93 -0.16 15.22
N LEU A 27 16.93 0.48 14.60
CA LEU A 27 16.31 1.68 15.14
C LEU A 27 15.62 1.40 16.48
N ARG A 28 14.92 0.26 16.57
CA ARG A 28 14.24 -0.19 17.79
C ARG A 28 15.21 -0.31 18.96
N TYR A 29 16.38 -0.88 18.75
CA TYR A 29 17.42 -1.00 19.79
C TYR A 29 17.90 0.36 20.28
N GLY A 30 18.08 1.32 19.37
CA GLY A 30 18.53 2.67 19.71
C GLY A 30 17.44 3.58 20.30
N ALA A 31 16.15 3.26 20.16
CA ALA A 31 15.05 4.17 20.48
C ALA A 31 14.98 4.60 21.96
N GLY A 32 15.28 3.68 22.88
CA GLY A 32 15.24 3.97 24.33
C GLY A 32 16.56 4.38 24.96
N VAL A 33 17.66 4.35 24.19
CA VAL A 33 19.03 4.58 24.68
C VAL A 33 19.61 5.87 24.14
N LEU A 34 19.35 6.18 22.87
CA LEU A 34 19.86 7.36 22.20
C LEU A 34 18.82 8.48 22.23
N LYS A 35 19.29 9.72 22.42
CA LYS A 35 18.45 10.91 22.30
C LYS A 35 18.29 11.26 20.83
N TRP A 36 17.23 10.75 20.20
CA TRP A 36 16.90 11.06 18.82
C TRP A 36 16.25 12.43 18.71
N THR A 37 16.77 13.30 17.85
CA THR A 37 16.07 14.54 17.51
C THR A 37 15.01 14.30 16.45
N LYS A 38 13.93 15.10 16.46
CA LYS A 38 12.86 15.01 15.44
C LYS A 38 13.40 15.16 14.02
N ASP A 39 14.41 16.02 13.83
CA ASP A 39 15.01 16.29 12.52
C ASP A 39 15.83 15.11 11.99
N GLU A 40 16.57 14.41 12.86
CA GLU A 40 17.31 13.20 12.48
C GLU A 40 16.36 12.09 12.04
N ILE A 41 15.30 11.86 12.80
CA ILE A 41 14.26 10.87 12.48
C ILE A 41 13.63 11.21 11.12
N ALA A 42 13.21 12.46 10.93
CA ALA A 42 12.63 12.92 9.68
C ALA A 42 13.62 12.85 8.51
N ALA A 43 14.92 13.08 8.74
CA ALA A 43 15.96 12.94 7.73
C ALA A 43 16.14 11.48 7.29
N MET A 44 16.10 10.52 8.24
CA MET A 44 16.14 9.09 7.93
C MET A 44 14.94 8.67 7.08
N ASP A 45 13.73 9.05 7.49
CA ASP A 45 12.51 8.74 6.73
C ASP A 45 12.54 9.35 5.31
N ARG A 46 13.00 10.60 5.17
CA ARG A 46 13.21 11.24 3.85
C ARG A 46 14.22 10.47 2.99
N LYS A 47 15.34 10.04 3.57
CA LYS A 47 16.38 9.28 2.87
C LYS A 47 15.88 7.91 2.41
N THR A 48 15.13 7.22 3.26
CA THR A 48 14.48 5.94 2.92
C THR A 48 13.55 6.11 1.73
N ARG A 49 12.66 7.13 1.74
CA ARG A 49 11.76 7.41 0.62
C ARG A 49 12.53 7.75 -0.66
N LYS A 50 13.58 8.57 -0.59
CA LYS A 50 14.42 8.91 -1.74
C LYS A 50 15.05 7.67 -2.37
N LEU A 51 15.56 6.74 -1.56
CA LEU A 51 16.10 5.47 -2.06
C LEU A 51 15.02 4.60 -2.70
N MET A 52 13.85 4.48 -2.08
CA MET A 52 12.73 3.73 -2.66
C MET A 52 12.29 4.30 -4.00
N THR A 53 12.27 5.62 -4.14
CA THR A 53 11.98 6.28 -5.42
C THR A 53 13.07 6.05 -6.46
N LEU A 54 14.35 6.14 -6.07
CA LEU A 54 15.47 5.87 -6.97
C LEU A 54 15.43 4.44 -7.53
N TYR A 55 15.04 3.46 -6.71
CA TYR A 55 14.92 2.06 -7.11
C TYR A 55 13.51 1.67 -7.60
N GLY A 56 12.64 2.64 -7.89
CA GLY A 56 11.30 2.39 -8.47
C GLY A 56 10.26 1.77 -7.53
N ALA A 57 10.58 1.52 -6.27
CA ALA A 57 9.65 0.93 -5.29
C ALA A 57 8.62 1.93 -4.71
N LEU A 58 8.77 3.22 -5.00
CA LEU A 58 7.87 4.29 -4.59
C LEU A 58 7.77 5.36 -5.68
N HIS A 59 6.55 5.68 -6.13
CA HIS A 59 6.36 6.76 -7.09
C HIS A 59 6.68 8.12 -6.44
N PRO A 60 7.37 9.07 -7.11
CA PRO A 60 7.80 10.35 -6.51
C PRO A 60 6.67 11.20 -5.92
N ARG A 61 5.46 11.06 -6.44
CA ARG A 61 4.25 11.76 -5.98
C ARG A 61 3.30 10.88 -5.17
N SER A 62 3.75 9.72 -4.69
CA SER A 62 2.91 8.82 -3.91
C SER A 62 2.68 9.37 -2.49
N ASP A 63 1.58 8.97 -1.86
CA ASP A 63 1.27 9.38 -0.49
C ASP A 63 2.20 8.72 0.54
N ILE A 64 2.76 9.57 1.41
CA ILE A 64 3.56 9.18 2.57
C ILE A 64 2.70 8.44 3.61
N HIS A 65 1.45 8.84 3.87
CA HIS A 65 0.60 8.16 4.87
C HIS A 65 0.31 6.72 4.45
N ARG A 66 -0.03 6.51 3.18
CA ARG A 66 -0.28 5.18 2.62
C ARG A 66 0.97 4.29 2.65
N LEU A 67 2.17 4.86 2.48
CA LEU A 67 3.42 4.11 2.61
C LEU A 67 3.55 3.45 3.99
N TYR A 68 3.14 4.15 5.05
CA TYR A 68 3.26 3.67 6.43
C TYR A 68 2.04 2.92 6.95
N LEU A 69 0.89 3.06 6.29
CA LEU A 69 -0.33 2.36 6.64
C LEU A 69 -0.16 0.82 6.44
N PRO A 70 -0.75 -0.03 7.31
CA PRO A 70 -0.72 -1.48 7.14
C PRO A 70 -1.35 -1.95 5.82
N ARG A 71 -0.88 -3.09 5.32
CA ARG A 71 -1.35 -3.67 4.04
C ARG A 71 -2.81 -4.09 4.09
N GLU A 72 -3.29 -4.51 5.26
CA GLU A 72 -4.68 -4.86 5.54
C GLU A 72 -5.65 -3.69 5.31
N LYS A 73 -5.14 -2.46 5.48
CA LYS A 73 -5.91 -1.23 5.31
C LYS A 73 -5.59 -0.51 3.99
N GLY A 74 -4.98 -1.21 3.03
CA GLY A 74 -4.65 -0.65 1.72
C GLY A 74 -3.35 0.14 1.65
N GLY A 75 -2.55 0.10 2.72
CA GLY A 75 -1.22 0.70 2.77
C GLY A 75 -0.09 -0.18 2.22
N ARG A 76 1.15 0.30 2.28
CA ARG A 76 2.34 -0.46 1.85
C ARG A 76 3.01 -1.21 3.01
N GLY A 77 2.70 -0.85 4.26
CA GLY A 77 3.16 -1.52 5.47
C GLY A 77 4.62 -1.26 5.84
N LEU A 78 5.24 -0.18 5.36
CA LEU A 78 6.56 0.21 5.85
C LEU A 78 6.41 0.78 7.26
N ILE A 79 7.30 0.45 8.19
CA ILE A 79 7.31 1.10 9.50
C ILE A 79 8.13 2.39 9.38
N SER A 80 7.55 3.53 9.74
CA SER A 80 8.30 4.81 9.77
C SER A 80 9.32 4.80 10.90
N CYS A 81 10.42 5.53 10.71
CA CYS A 81 11.43 5.68 11.76
C CYS A 81 10.80 6.35 12.99
N GLU A 82 9.99 7.40 12.76
CA GLU A 82 9.25 8.09 13.82
C GLU A 82 8.28 7.15 14.54
N GLY A 83 7.47 6.41 13.79
CA GLY A 83 6.49 5.49 14.36
C GLY A 83 7.15 4.38 15.18
N CYS A 84 8.31 3.88 14.73
CA CYS A 84 9.09 2.91 15.48
C CYS A 84 9.55 3.48 16.82
N ILE A 85 10.23 4.64 16.81
CA ILE A 85 10.79 5.25 18.02
C ILE A 85 9.68 5.60 19.01
N ARG A 86 8.63 6.29 18.57
CA ARG A 86 7.50 6.68 19.43
C ARG A 86 6.77 5.48 20.02
N THR A 87 6.65 4.38 19.27
CA THR A 87 6.06 3.13 19.80
C THR A 87 6.90 2.53 20.92
N GLU A 88 8.22 2.55 20.80
CA GLU A 88 9.11 2.03 21.84
C GLU A 88 9.21 2.96 23.04
N GLU A 89 9.28 4.28 22.84
CA GLU A 89 9.18 5.27 23.91
C GLU A 89 7.89 5.07 24.73
N ASN A 90 6.75 4.91 24.04
CA ASN A 90 5.49 4.59 24.69
C ASN A 90 5.54 3.25 25.45
N SER A 91 6.13 2.22 24.86
CA SER A 91 6.23 0.89 25.48
C SER A 91 7.10 0.92 26.75
N LEU A 92 8.23 1.63 26.71
CA LEU A 92 9.14 1.82 27.83
C LEU A 92 8.48 2.66 28.94
N GLY A 93 7.87 3.78 28.58
CA GLY A 93 7.15 4.62 29.54
C GLY A 93 5.98 3.88 30.18
N TRP A 94 5.24 3.07 29.42
CA TRP A 94 4.19 2.22 29.96
C TRP A 94 4.73 1.14 30.90
N TYR A 95 5.86 0.50 30.56
CA TYR A 95 6.49 -0.50 31.43
C TYR A 95 6.96 0.12 32.75
N VAL A 96 7.65 1.26 32.69
CA VAL A 96 8.14 1.99 33.88
C VAL A 96 6.97 2.43 34.76
N LYS A 97 5.90 2.96 34.16
CA LYS A 97 4.68 3.40 34.87
C LYS A 97 4.02 2.27 35.66
N ASN A 98 4.02 1.04 35.13
CA ASN A 98 3.35 -0.10 35.74
C ASN A 98 4.31 -1.02 36.52
N SER A 99 5.58 -0.63 36.65
CA SER A 99 6.57 -1.46 37.35
C SER A 99 6.44 -1.34 38.87
N VAL A 100 6.58 -2.48 39.54
CA VAL A 100 6.66 -2.57 41.00
C VAL A 100 8.08 -2.42 41.54
N GLU A 101 9.08 -2.42 40.65
CA GLU A 101 10.48 -2.41 41.05
C GLU A 101 10.88 -1.03 41.63
N PRO A 102 11.49 -0.96 42.82
CA PRO A 102 11.82 0.31 43.48
C PRO A 102 12.69 1.24 42.62
N LEU A 103 13.65 0.69 41.88
CA LEU A 103 14.53 1.47 41.01
C LEU A 103 13.76 2.11 39.85
N LEU A 104 12.85 1.37 39.20
CA LEU A 104 12.05 1.88 38.09
C LEU A 104 11.02 2.93 38.56
N GLN A 105 10.49 2.79 39.78
CA GLN A 105 9.66 3.83 40.38
C GLN A 105 10.44 5.13 40.63
N GLN A 106 11.72 5.04 41.02
CA GLN A 106 12.57 6.22 41.13
C GLN A 106 12.88 6.85 39.76
N VAL A 107 13.08 6.04 38.72
CA VAL A 107 13.23 6.52 37.34
C VAL A 107 11.98 7.27 36.87
N ALA A 108 10.79 6.77 37.20
CA ALA A 108 9.53 7.44 36.93
C ALA A 108 9.45 8.81 37.63
N LYS A 109 9.81 8.87 38.92
CA LYS A 109 9.83 10.10 39.72
C LYS A 109 10.86 11.11 39.21
N ALA A 110 12.00 10.63 38.73
CA ALA A 110 13.05 11.47 38.16
C ALA A 110 12.67 12.08 36.80
N GLY A 111 11.58 11.62 36.18
CA GLY A 111 11.08 12.18 34.92
C GLY A 111 12.01 11.95 33.73
N VAL A 112 12.92 10.98 33.81
CA VAL A 112 13.89 10.68 32.73
C VAL A 112 13.19 10.10 31.50
N ILE A 113 12.08 9.40 31.70
CA ILE A 113 11.22 8.83 30.66
C ILE A 113 9.83 9.42 30.82
N GLU A 114 9.20 9.85 29.71
CA GLU A 114 7.81 10.29 29.73
C GLU A 114 6.91 9.07 30.04
N THR A 115 6.09 9.17 31.09
CA THR A 115 5.23 8.06 31.56
C THR A 115 3.75 8.43 31.60
N GLU A 116 3.42 9.72 31.70
CA GLU A 116 2.03 10.19 31.92
C GLU A 116 1.10 9.78 30.79
N ARG A 117 1.52 10.04 29.55
CA ARG A 117 0.73 9.82 28.32
C ARG A 117 0.84 8.41 27.75
N CYS A 118 1.59 7.53 28.41
CA CYS A 118 1.83 6.19 27.90
C CYS A 118 0.64 5.26 28.11
N GLU A 119 0.33 4.49 27.08
CA GLU A 119 -0.73 3.49 27.04
C GLU A 119 -0.20 2.14 26.54
N THR A 120 -1.05 1.11 26.54
CA THR A 120 -0.66 -0.22 26.07
C THR A 120 -0.17 -0.16 24.62
N LYS A 121 0.79 -1.01 24.27
CA LYS A 121 1.40 -1.02 22.93
C LYS A 121 0.36 -1.25 21.83
N GLU A 122 -0.67 -2.05 22.12
CA GLU A 122 -1.78 -2.35 21.23
C GLU A 122 -2.64 -1.10 20.98
N ASN A 123 -3.02 -0.38 22.03
CA ASN A 123 -3.85 0.82 21.90
C ASN A 123 -3.12 1.94 21.16
N PHE A 124 -1.84 2.16 21.51
CA PHE A 124 -1.00 3.16 20.84
C PHE A 124 -0.89 2.89 19.34
N LYS A 125 -0.60 1.63 18.95
CA LYS A 125 -0.53 1.22 17.54
C LYS A 125 -1.87 1.39 16.84
N LYS A 126 -2.98 1.03 17.49
CA LYS A 126 -4.32 1.16 16.91
C LYS A 126 -4.64 2.62 16.59
N LYS A 127 -4.43 3.54 17.53
CA LYS A 127 -4.63 4.98 17.33
C LYS A 127 -3.75 5.53 16.21
N ALA A 128 -2.45 5.20 16.22
CA ALA A 128 -1.53 5.66 15.18
C ALA A 128 -1.96 5.19 13.77
N VAL A 129 -2.47 3.96 13.65
CA VAL A 129 -2.98 3.43 12.38
C VAL A 129 -4.28 4.14 11.96
N GLU A 130 -5.19 4.42 12.89
CA GLU A 130 -6.44 5.16 12.62
C GLU A 130 -6.16 6.60 12.18
N GLU A 131 -5.20 7.28 12.82
CA GLU A 131 -4.75 8.62 12.44
C GLU A 131 -4.15 8.64 11.03
N LEU A 132 -3.30 7.67 10.69
CA LEU A 132 -2.72 7.53 9.35
C LEU A 132 -3.78 7.25 8.28
N GLU A 133 -4.72 6.35 8.59
CA GLU A 133 -5.81 6.00 7.68
C GLU A 133 -6.70 7.22 7.40
N LYS A 134 -7.10 7.94 8.44
CA LYS A 134 -7.88 9.18 8.30
C LYS A 134 -7.11 10.24 7.50
N ALA A 135 -5.84 10.46 7.81
CA ALA A 135 -4.99 11.43 7.10
C ALA A 135 -4.76 11.08 5.61
N TRP A 136 -4.88 9.80 5.23
CA TRP A 136 -4.87 9.37 3.84
C TRP A 136 -6.24 9.56 3.17
N ILE A 137 -7.32 9.08 3.81
CA ILE A 137 -8.69 9.12 3.27
C ILE A 137 -9.20 10.55 3.12
N ASP A 138 -8.85 11.47 4.02
CA ASP A 138 -9.31 12.86 3.99
C ASP A 138 -8.68 13.66 2.83
N LYS A 139 -7.60 13.16 2.22
CA LYS A 139 -7.00 13.82 1.06
C LYS A 139 -7.91 13.67 -0.15
N LYS A 140 -8.27 14.81 -0.75
CA LYS A 140 -9.18 14.89 -1.91
C LYS A 140 -8.81 13.92 -3.04
N MET A 141 -7.55 13.87 -3.46
CA MET A 141 -7.10 12.99 -4.55
C MET A 141 -6.71 11.60 -4.06
N TYR A 142 -5.72 11.53 -3.16
CA TYR A 142 -5.14 10.27 -2.68
C TYR A 142 -6.13 9.32 -2.01
N GLY A 143 -7.14 9.88 -1.33
CA GLY A 143 -8.19 9.13 -0.64
C GLY A 143 -9.43 8.86 -1.50
N GLN A 144 -9.49 9.38 -2.74
CA GLN A 144 -10.68 9.28 -3.59
C GLN A 144 -11.13 7.83 -3.78
N TYR A 145 -10.20 6.94 -4.14
CA TYR A 145 -10.50 5.52 -4.32
C TYR A 145 -11.21 4.91 -3.10
N ASN A 146 -10.80 5.25 -1.87
CA ASN A 146 -11.44 4.72 -0.66
C ASN A 146 -12.83 5.27 -0.41
N ARG A 147 -13.09 6.52 -0.79
CA ARG A 147 -14.39 7.16 -0.62
C ARG A 147 -15.39 6.69 -1.67
N ASP A 148 -14.89 6.40 -2.87
CA ASP A 148 -15.70 5.95 -4.02
C ASP A 148 -15.99 4.44 -3.98
N LEU A 149 -15.35 3.68 -3.08
CA LEU A 149 -15.65 2.26 -2.86
C LEU A 149 -17.11 2.08 -2.40
N GLY A 150 -17.91 1.44 -3.26
CA GLY A 150 -19.31 1.10 -2.98
C GLY A 150 -19.48 0.20 -1.75
N LYS A 151 -20.68 0.25 -1.14
CA LYS A 151 -21.01 -0.55 0.05
C LYS A 151 -20.97 -2.06 -0.20
N GLU A 152 -21.13 -2.48 -1.45
CA GLU A 152 -21.14 -3.89 -1.88
C GLU A 152 -19.74 -4.50 -1.96
N VAL A 153 -18.69 -3.66 -1.89
CA VAL A 153 -17.31 -4.14 -2.01
C VAL A 153 -16.79 -4.61 -0.65
N ASP A 154 -16.30 -5.84 -0.62
CA ASP A 154 -15.58 -6.40 0.52
C ASP A 154 -14.24 -5.65 0.70
N ARG A 155 -14.20 -4.76 1.70
CA ARG A 155 -13.04 -3.89 1.98
C ARG A 155 -11.80 -4.67 2.38
N GLU A 156 -11.95 -5.83 3.00
CA GLU A 156 -10.80 -6.65 3.39
C GLU A 156 -10.20 -7.36 2.18
N LYS A 157 -11.06 -7.99 1.35
CA LYS A 157 -10.61 -8.68 0.13
C LYS A 157 -10.04 -7.73 -0.92
N THR A 158 -10.48 -6.47 -0.93
CA THR A 158 -9.97 -5.41 -1.82
C THR A 158 -8.45 -5.27 -1.75
N TRP A 159 -7.84 -5.51 -0.58
CA TRP A 159 -6.40 -5.34 -0.37
C TRP A 159 -5.59 -6.64 -0.47
N TRP A 160 -6.22 -7.76 -0.86
CA TRP A 160 -5.51 -9.04 -0.98
C TRP A 160 -4.35 -9.01 -1.97
N TRP A 161 -4.43 -8.19 -3.01
CA TRP A 161 -3.32 -8.05 -3.95
C TRP A 161 -2.06 -7.43 -3.30
N LEU A 162 -2.21 -6.63 -2.24
CA LEU A 162 -1.07 -6.11 -1.46
C LEU A 162 -0.52 -7.16 -0.50
N LYS A 163 -1.35 -8.08 0.02
CA LYS A 163 -0.92 -9.10 0.99
C LYS A 163 -0.40 -10.37 0.34
N LYS A 164 -1.10 -10.85 -0.69
CA LYS A 164 -0.92 -12.16 -1.32
C LYS A 164 -0.40 -12.07 -2.75
N GLY A 165 -0.40 -10.87 -3.35
CA GLY A 165 0.09 -10.68 -4.71
C GLY A 165 1.62 -10.81 -4.77
N ASP A 166 2.11 -11.63 -5.70
CA ASP A 166 3.54 -11.69 -6.03
C ASP A 166 3.84 -10.65 -7.12
N LEU A 167 3.88 -9.38 -6.69
CA LEU A 167 4.16 -8.25 -7.57
C LEU A 167 5.59 -7.76 -7.41
N LYS A 168 6.20 -7.36 -8.53
CA LYS A 168 7.45 -6.60 -8.48
C LYS A 168 7.22 -5.27 -7.74
N PRO A 169 8.19 -4.79 -6.95
CA PRO A 169 8.06 -3.53 -6.21
C PRO A 169 7.68 -2.33 -7.09
N GLU A 170 8.19 -2.31 -8.32
CA GLU A 170 7.94 -1.26 -9.30
C GLU A 170 6.50 -1.32 -9.82
N THR A 171 5.97 -2.54 -10.01
CA THR A 171 4.56 -2.75 -10.39
C THR A 171 3.63 -2.34 -9.25
N GLU A 172 3.90 -2.77 -8.01
CA GLU A 172 3.12 -2.36 -6.84
C GLU A 172 3.12 -0.82 -6.67
N ALA A 173 4.29 -0.18 -6.84
CA ALA A 173 4.42 1.27 -6.75
C ALA A 173 3.57 1.99 -7.80
N LEU A 174 3.56 1.50 -9.05
CA LEU A 174 2.78 2.09 -10.13
C LEU A 174 1.26 1.92 -9.89
N LEU A 175 0.83 0.74 -9.44
CA LEU A 175 -0.57 0.48 -9.12
C LEU A 175 -1.05 1.36 -7.95
N CYS A 176 -0.24 1.49 -6.91
CA CYS A 176 -0.54 2.40 -5.81
C CYS A 176 -0.65 3.85 -6.29
N ALA A 177 0.30 4.31 -7.12
CA ALA A 177 0.29 5.66 -7.68
C ALA A 177 -0.95 5.93 -8.56
N ALA A 178 -1.42 4.93 -9.31
CA ALA A 178 -2.66 5.02 -10.07
C ALA A 178 -3.87 5.18 -9.14
N GLN A 179 -4.03 4.34 -8.11
CA GLN A 179 -5.14 4.46 -7.15
C GLN A 179 -5.12 5.79 -6.39
N GLU A 180 -3.94 6.34 -6.16
CA GLU A 180 -3.72 7.63 -5.49
C GLU A 180 -3.97 8.86 -6.38
N GLN A 181 -4.30 8.66 -7.66
CA GLN A 181 -4.33 9.74 -8.66
C GLN A 181 -3.00 10.53 -8.72
N ALA A 182 -1.87 9.88 -8.43
CA ALA A 182 -0.54 10.49 -8.42
C ALA A 182 0.10 10.58 -9.82
N LEU A 183 -0.48 9.89 -10.80
CA LEU A 183 -0.06 9.92 -12.20
C LEU A 183 -0.44 11.27 -12.84
N ARG A 184 0.36 11.71 -13.84
CA ARG A 184 0.19 13.04 -14.46
C ARG A 184 -0.91 13.06 -15.52
N THR A 185 -2.14 12.94 -15.06
CA THR A 185 -3.33 13.14 -15.87
C THR A 185 -3.72 14.62 -15.98
N ASN A 186 -4.53 14.98 -16.98
CA ASN A 186 -5.03 16.35 -17.14
C ASN A 186 -5.89 16.79 -15.94
N TYR A 187 -6.60 15.86 -15.30
CA TYR A 187 -7.37 16.18 -14.09
C TYR A 187 -6.48 16.73 -12.96
N VAL A 188 -5.34 16.07 -12.69
CA VAL A 188 -4.36 16.55 -11.70
C VAL A 188 -3.72 17.86 -12.14
N LYS A 189 -3.32 17.95 -13.42
CA LYS A 189 -2.69 19.18 -13.96
C LYS A 189 -3.61 20.39 -13.86
N PHE A 190 -4.92 20.20 -14.04
CA PHE A 190 -5.91 21.26 -13.98
C PHE A 190 -6.20 21.68 -12.53
N HIS A 191 -6.56 20.72 -11.67
CA HIS A 191 -7.02 21.03 -10.31
C HIS A 191 -5.89 21.34 -9.31
N ILE A 192 -4.68 20.79 -9.51
CA ILE A 192 -3.56 20.93 -8.56
C ILE A 192 -2.50 21.85 -9.13
N ASP A 193 -1.93 21.49 -10.29
CA ASP A 193 -0.76 22.21 -10.81
C ASP A 193 -1.13 23.55 -11.48
N ARG A 194 -2.39 23.70 -11.91
CA ARG A 194 -2.90 24.82 -12.73
C ARG A 194 -2.06 25.05 -13.99
N THR A 195 -1.56 23.98 -14.61
CA THR A 195 -0.69 24.03 -15.80
C THR A 195 -1.39 23.74 -17.11
N VAL A 196 -2.67 23.40 -17.07
CA VAL A 196 -3.51 23.18 -18.25
C VAL A 196 -4.82 23.93 -18.10
N GLU A 197 -5.44 24.30 -19.22
CA GLU A 197 -6.67 25.09 -19.26
C GLU A 197 -7.94 24.26 -19.05
N SER A 198 -7.85 22.92 -19.18
CA SER A 198 -9.01 22.04 -19.10
C SER A 198 -8.67 20.69 -18.45
N PRO A 199 -9.56 20.13 -17.60
CA PRO A 199 -9.37 18.81 -17.00
C PRO A 199 -9.70 17.67 -17.97
N LEU A 200 -10.20 17.96 -19.18
CA LEU A 200 -10.72 16.96 -20.11
C LEU A 200 -9.66 15.96 -20.57
N CYS A 201 -10.12 14.73 -20.81
CA CYS A 201 -9.34 13.62 -21.33
C CYS A 201 -8.69 13.96 -22.67
N ARG A 202 -7.36 13.84 -22.73
CA ARG A 202 -6.56 14.09 -23.94
C ARG A 202 -6.90 13.18 -25.11
N LEU A 203 -7.57 12.05 -24.86
CA LEU A 203 -7.93 11.06 -25.87
C LEU A 203 -9.36 11.23 -26.40
N CYS A 204 -10.34 11.43 -25.52
CA CYS A 204 -11.74 11.51 -25.93
C CYS A 204 -12.35 12.92 -25.87
N GLY A 205 -11.80 13.84 -25.07
CA GLY A 205 -12.29 15.21 -24.94
C GLY A 205 -13.61 15.39 -24.19
N GLU A 206 -14.19 14.35 -23.58
CA GLU A 206 -15.58 14.38 -23.06
C GLU A 206 -15.68 14.49 -21.54
N LYS A 207 -14.91 13.68 -20.81
CA LYS A 207 -14.90 13.66 -19.34
C LYS A 207 -13.53 14.08 -18.81
N GLY A 208 -13.47 14.42 -17.52
CA GLY A 208 -12.22 14.66 -16.81
C GLY A 208 -11.26 13.48 -16.93
N GLU A 209 -9.97 13.76 -17.15
CA GLU A 209 -8.94 12.73 -17.27
C GLU A 209 -8.49 12.22 -15.90
N ASP A 210 -9.33 11.50 -15.17
CA ASP A 210 -8.90 10.79 -13.97
C ASP A 210 -8.56 9.32 -14.28
N ILE A 211 -7.99 8.63 -13.30
CA ILE A 211 -7.59 7.23 -13.48
C ILE A 211 -8.79 6.31 -13.72
N THR A 212 -9.94 6.57 -13.09
CA THR A 212 -11.17 5.79 -13.29
C THR A 212 -11.64 5.89 -14.73
N HIS A 213 -11.65 7.11 -15.27
CA HIS A 213 -11.99 7.38 -16.65
C HIS A 213 -11.02 6.66 -17.60
N LEU A 214 -9.71 6.77 -17.39
CA LEU A 214 -8.72 6.14 -18.28
C LEU A 214 -8.79 4.61 -18.27
N ILE A 215 -9.05 4.00 -17.11
CA ILE A 215 -9.06 2.54 -16.98
C ILE A 215 -10.37 1.94 -17.48
N SER A 216 -11.51 2.59 -17.25
CA SER A 216 -12.83 1.96 -17.40
C SER A 216 -13.79 2.69 -18.33
N GLU A 217 -13.73 4.02 -18.42
CA GLU A 217 -14.81 4.80 -19.06
C GLU A 217 -14.43 5.45 -20.40
N CYS A 218 -13.15 5.64 -20.67
CA CYS A 218 -12.70 6.37 -21.85
C CYS A 218 -13.05 5.58 -23.11
N LYS A 219 -14.01 6.05 -23.92
CA LYS A 219 -14.49 5.35 -25.13
C LYS A 219 -13.39 4.92 -26.10
N LYS A 220 -12.27 5.67 -26.15
CA LYS A 220 -11.10 5.35 -26.99
C LYS A 220 -10.28 4.16 -26.45
N LEU A 221 -10.31 3.93 -25.14
CA LEU A 221 -9.59 2.84 -24.47
C LEU A 221 -10.49 1.67 -24.07
N ALA A 222 -11.76 1.93 -23.74
CA ALA A 222 -12.67 0.95 -23.17
C ALA A 222 -12.90 -0.25 -24.13
N GLN A 223 -13.17 0.03 -25.40
CA GLN A 223 -13.48 -1.00 -26.40
C GLN A 223 -12.30 -1.93 -26.72
N LYS A 224 -11.06 -1.47 -26.51
CA LYS A 224 -9.85 -2.25 -26.79
C LYS A 224 -9.16 -2.69 -25.51
N GLU A 225 -8.62 -1.75 -24.76
CA GLU A 225 -7.75 -2.01 -23.61
C GLU A 225 -8.51 -2.53 -22.39
N TYR A 226 -9.67 -1.95 -22.07
CA TYR A 226 -10.50 -2.45 -20.96
C TYR A 226 -11.05 -3.84 -21.30
N LYS A 227 -11.65 -4.01 -22.48
CA LYS A 227 -12.14 -5.31 -22.95
C LYS A 227 -11.05 -6.38 -22.91
N ARG A 228 -9.86 -6.07 -23.44
CA ARG A 228 -8.70 -6.99 -23.39
C ARG A 228 -8.31 -7.38 -21.97
N ARG A 229 -8.29 -6.44 -21.02
CA ARG A 229 -8.01 -6.75 -19.60
C ARG A 229 -9.09 -7.65 -19.00
N HIS A 230 -10.35 -7.36 -19.30
CA HIS A 230 -11.48 -8.15 -18.84
C HIS A 230 -11.44 -9.58 -19.39
N ASP A 231 -11.24 -9.73 -20.70
CA ASP A 231 -11.10 -11.01 -21.39
C ASP A 231 -9.92 -11.83 -20.84
N ASN A 232 -8.81 -11.17 -20.49
CA ASN A 232 -7.67 -11.84 -19.87
C ASN A 232 -8.02 -12.44 -18.49
N VAL A 233 -8.76 -11.70 -17.67
CA VAL A 233 -9.21 -12.18 -16.36
C VAL A 233 -10.20 -13.34 -16.53
N ALA A 234 -11.20 -13.17 -17.39
CA ALA A 234 -12.17 -14.22 -17.70
C ALA A 234 -11.48 -15.50 -18.20
N ARG A 235 -10.47 -15.37 -19.05
CA ARG A 235 -9.66 -16.49 -19.52
C ARG A 235 -8.94 -17.24 -18.40
N ILE A 236 -8.35 -16.53 -17.44
CA ILE A 236 -7.70 -17.16 -16.28
C ILE A 236 -8.72 -17.94 -15.44
N VAL A 237 -9.89 -17.34 -15.20
CA VAL A 237 -10.97 -17.96 -14.43
C VAL A 237 -11.47 -19.21 -15.15
N HIS A 238 -11.78 -19.11 -16.44
CA HIS A 238 -12.21 -20.23 -17.26
C HIS A 238 -11.17 -21.35 -17.28
N TRP A 239 -9.89 -21.06 -17.50
CA TRP A 239 -8.83 -22.06 -17.49
C TRP A 239 -8.73 -22.82 -16.15
N LYS A 240 -8.92 -22.11 -15.02
CA LYS A 240 -8.96 -22.73 -13.70
C LYS A 240 -10.18 -23.62 -13.52
N LEU A 241 -11.37 -23.15 -13.92
CA LEU A 241 -12.61 -23.93 -13.83
C LEU A 241 -12.54 -25.21 -14.67
N CYS A 242 -12.05 -25.13 -15.91
CA CYS A 242 -11.83 -26.34 -16.72
C CYS A 242 -10.92 -27.35 -16.01
N GLY A 243 -9.86 -26.88 -15.35
CA GLY A 243 -8.99 -27.76 -14.57
C GLY A 243 -9.68 -28.42 -13.37
N LEU A 244 -10.59 -27.71 -12.71
CA LEU A 244 -11.35 -28.25 -11.55
C LEU A 244 -12.37 -29.30 -11.97
N TYR A 245 -13.05 -29.06 -13.09
CA TYR A 245 -14.07 -29.96 -13.62
C TYR A 245 -13.53 -30.99 -14.62
N GLN A 246 -12.20 -31.10 -14.74
CA GLN A 246 -11.52 -32.07 -15.61
C GLN A 246 -11.93 -31.95 -17.10
N LEU A 247 -12.23 -30.72 -17.51
CA LEU A 247 -12.57 -30.35 -18.89
C LEU A 247 -11.30 -30.02 -19.68
N GLU A 248 -11.41 -30.06 -21.01
CA GLU A 248 -10.31 -29.73 -21.91
C GLU A 248 -9.78 -28.31 -21.65
N LYS A 249 -8.45 -28.19 -21.52
CA LYS A 249 -7.75 -26.91 -21.35
C LYS A 249 -6.34 -26.98 -21.91
N ALA A 250 -5.80 -25.81 -22.27
CA ALA A 250 -4.38 -25.69 -22.61
C ALA A 250 -3.48 -25.97 -21.39
N GLU A 251 -2.23 -26.34 -21.63
CA GLU A 251 -1.23 -26.53 -20.57
C GLU A 251 -1.02 -25.24 -19.76
N LYS A 252 -0.99 -24.10 -20.44
CA LYS A 252 -0.74 -22.79 -19.84
C LYS A 252 -1.92 -21.84 -20.00
N TRP A 253 -2.25 -21.11 -18.93
CA TRP A 253 -3.41 -20.21 -18.91
C TRP A 253 -3.38 -19.12 -20.00
N TYR A 254 -2.19 -18.65 -20.38
CA TYR A 254 -2.04 -17.56 -21.35
C TYR A 254 -2.15 -18.02 -22.81
N GLU A 255 -2.05 -19.33 -23.05
CA GLU A 255 -2.31 -19.98 -24.35
C GLU A 255 -3.77 -20.45 -24.45
N HIS A 256 -4.49 -20.53 -23.32
CA HIS A 256 -5.88 -20.97 -23.26
C HIS A 256 -6.82 -20.09 -24.09
N GLN A 257 -7.68 -20.71 -24.88
CA GLN A 257 -8.75 -20.03 -25.62
C GLN A 257 -10.09 -20.47 -25.05
N PRO A 258 -10.82 -19.59 -24.34
CA PRO A 258 -12.12 -19.93 -23.79
C PRO A 258 -13.16 -20.12 -24.89
N ASN A 259 -13.73 -21.32 -24.99
CA ASN A 259 -14.87 -21.62 -25.85
C ASN A 259 -16.14 -20.94 -25.32
N GLY A 260 -17.16 -20.79 -26.18
CA GLY A 260 -18.45 -20.23 -25.77
C GLY A 260 -19.17 -21.12 -24.75
N VAL A 261 -19.11 -22.44 -24.96
CA VAL A 261 -19.67 -23.46 -24.06
C VAL A 261 -18.71 -24.65 -24.04
N ILE A 262 -18.44 -25.18 -22.85
CA ILE A 262 -17.79 -26.48 -22.66
C ILE A 262 -18.62 -27.30 -21.68
N GLU A 263 -18.97 -28.51 -22.10
CA GLU A 263 -19.82 -29.43 -21.37
C GLU A 263 -19.17 -30.80 -21.22
N SER A 264 -19.50 -31.45 -20.11
CA SER A 264 -19.29 -32.86 -19.81
C SER A 264 -20.58 -33.38 -19.17
N ASP A 265 -20.72 -34.71 -19.04
CA ASP A 265 -21.93 -35.38 -18.56
C ASP A 265 -22.54 -34.79 -17.27
N ASN A 266 -21.72 -34.17 -16.42
CA ASN A 266 -22.13 -33.61 -15.13
C ASN A 266 -21.90 -32.09 -14.97
N ASN A 267 -21.22 -31.40 -15.89
CA ASN A 267 -20.82 -29.99 -15.71
C ASN A 267 -20.85 -29.19 -17.01
N CYS A 268 -21.35 -27.96 -16.95
CA CYS A 268 -21.37 -26.99 -18.06
C CYS A 268 -20.72 -25.67 -17.62
N ILE A 269 -19.80 -25.15 -18.43
CA ILE A 269 -19.24 -23.80 -18.30
C ILE A 269 -19.67 -22.99 -19.52
N VAL A 270 -20.44 -21.93 -19.28
CA VAL A 270 -20.89 -20.98 -20.31
C VAL A 270 -20.11 -19.67 -20.17
N ARG A 271 -19.65 -19.14 -21.29
CA ARG A 271 -19.02 -17.83 -21.40
C ARG A 271 -20.04 -16.82 -21.95
N ASP A 272 -20.54 -15.96 -21.06
CA ASP A 272 -21.34 -14.77 -21.43
C ASP A 272 -20.45 -13.61 -21.92
#